data_AF-A0A7T8GL61-F1
#
_entry.id   AF-A0A7T8GL61-F1
#
_cell.length_a   1.000
_cell.length_b   1.000
_cell.length_c   1.000
_cell.angle_alpha   90.00
_cell.angle_beta   90.00
_cell.angle_gamma   90.00
#
_symmetry.space_group_name_H-M   'P 1'
#
loop_
_entity.id
_entity.type
_entity.pdbx_description
1 polymer ?
#
loop_
_entity_poly.entity_id
_entity_poly.type
_entity_poly.pdbx_seq_one_letter_code
_entity_poly.pdbx_strand_id
1 'polypeptide(L)'
;VHNSNFKAIHSANLYPASGASDDWYIGALGSRFAYTFELRQGGRYGFDLPLDEIIPSGEELWAAFKTFLKRISEIKRRTRERRPPKTKAFHPLPSINISL
;
A
#
# COMPACT_ATOMS: atom_id res chain seq x y z
N VAL A 1 6.38 -19.76 2.56
CA VAL A 1 5.66 -21.05 2.49
C VAL A 1 6.61 -22.12 2.02
N HIS A 2 7.39 -21.85 0.96
CA HIS A 2 8.41 -22.75 0.42
C HIS A 2 9.83 -22.16 0.58
N ASN A 3 10.08 -21.53 1.74
CA ASN A 3 11.35 -20.94 2.13
C ASN A 3 11.93 -19.83 1.23
N SER A 4 11.14 -19.19 0.35
CA SER A 4 11.62 -17.99 -0.33
C SER A 4 11.77 -16.79 0.62
N ASN A 5 12.88 -16.06 0.47
CA ASN A 5 13.18 -14.86 1.23
C ASN A 5 12.95 -13.61 0.38
N PHE A 6 11.88 -12.88 0.68
CA PHE A 6 11.59 -11.59 0.07
C PHE A 6 12.26 -10.47 0.86
N LYS A 7 12.92 -9.54 0.17
CA LYS A 7 13.52 -8.35 0.78
C LYS A 7 12.61 -7.15 0.57
N ALA A 8 12.16 -6.53 1.66
CA ALA A 8 11.46 -5.25 1.58
C ALA A 8 12.49 -4.11 1.46
N ILE A 9 12.37 -3.31 0.40
CA ILE A 9 13.24 -2.16 0.13
C ILE A 9 12.42 -0.98 -0.38
N HIS A 10 12.98 0.23 -0.31
CA HIS A 10 12.49 1.35 -1.11
C HIS A 10 12.80 1.11 -2.59
N SER A 11 11.88 1.46 -3.49
CA SER A 11 12.04 1.26 -4.94
C SER A 11 13.36 1.83 -5.48
N ALA A 12 13.71 3.05 -5.05
CA ALA A 12 14.97 3.70 -5.43
C ALA A 12 16.25 2.94 -5.00
N ASN A 13 16.16 2.02 -4.03
CA ASN A 13 17.29 1.18 -3.60
C ASN A 13 17.48 -0.05 -4.49
N LEU A 14 16.51 -0.38 -5.37
CA LEU A 14 16.70 -1.39 -6.41
C LEU A 14 17.50 -0.75 -7.56
N TYR A 15 16.96 0.33 -8.10
CA TYR A 15 17.64 1.30 -8.96
C TYR A 15 16.80 2.60 -8.99
N PRO A 16 17.40 3.78 -9.19
CA PRO A 16 16.64 5.01 -9.39
C PRO A 16 15.78 4.91 -10.65
N ALA A 17 14.47 4.97 -10.48
CA ALA A 17 13.47 4.98 -11.54
C ALA A 17 12.37 5.97 -11.16
N SER A 18 11.79 6.65 -12.15
CA SER A 18 10.68 7.58 -11.95
C SER A 18 9.52 7.24 -12.87
N GLY A 19 8.30 7.59 -12.43
CA GLY A 19 7.09 7.43 -13.23
C GLY A 19 6.51 6.02 -13.19
N ALA A 20 6.96 5.20 -12.24
CA ALA A 20 6.34 3.92 -11.98
C ALA A 20 4.93 4.11 -11.39
N SER A 21 4.08 3.09 -11.51
CA SER A 21 2.68 3.21 -11.07
C SER A 21 2.55 3.50 -9.58
N ASP A 22 3.44 2.94 -8.75
CA ASP A 22 3.51 3.19 -7.31
C ASP A 22 3.89 4.65 -7.00
N ASP A 23 4.84 5.25 -7.72
CA ASP A 23 5.13 6.69 -7.62
C ASP A 23 3.89 7.52 -7.88
N TRP A 24 3.13 7.19 -8.93
CA TRP A 24 1.90 7.90 -9.30
C TRP A 24 0.80 7.72 -8.26
N TYR A 25 0.60 6.51 -7.72
CA TYR A 25 -0.39 6.25 -6.67
C TYR A 25 -0.11 7.07 -5.40
N ILE A 26 1.16 7.19 -5.00
CA ILE A 26 1.53 8.01 -3.85
C ILE A 26 1.41 9.50 -4.19
N GLY A 27 2.01 9.94 -5.30
CA GLY A 27 2.17 11.36 -5.62
C GLY A 27 0.89 12.04 -6.11
N ALA A 28 0.14 11.40 -7.01
CA ALA A 28 -1.04 12.00 -7.62
C ALA A 28 -2.33 11.69 -6.85
N LEU A 29 -2.51 10.44 -6.39
CA LEU A 29 -3.71 10.05 -5.66
C LEU A 29 -3.62 10.23 -4.15
N GLY A 30 -2.44 10.55 -3.60
CA GLY A 30 -2.24 10.67 -2.16
C GLY A 30 -2.47 9.35 -1.43
N SER A 31 -2.26 8.22 -2.10
CA SER A 31 -2.40 6.91 -1.48
C SER A 31 -1.40 6.80 -0.34
N ARG A 32 -1.84 6.29 0.81
CA ARG A 32 -0.95 6.09 1.96
C ARG A 32 0.03 4.93 1.76
N PHE A 33 -0.36 3.97 0.93
CA PHE A 33 0.31 2.70 0.73
C PHE A 33 0.32 2.38 -0.77
N ALA A 34 1.50 2.17 -1.33
CA ALA A 34 1.71 1.63 -2.67
C ALA A 34 2.95 0.72 -2.59
N TYR A 35 2.84 -0.48 -3.16
CA TYR A 35 3.87 -1.51 -3.08
C TYR A 35 3.92 -2.28 -4.39
N THR A 36 5.13 -2.64 -4.80
CA THR A 36 5.40 -3.48 -5.95
C THR A 36 5.98 -4.80 -5.46
N PHE A 37 5.45 -5.92 -5.96
CA PHE A 37 5.93 -7.27 -5.60
C PHE A 37 6.75 -7.83 -6.76
N GLU A 38 8.05 -8.02 -6.53
CA GLU A 38 8.94 -8.75 -7.42
C GLU A 38 8.95 -10.23 -6.99
N LEU A 39 8.55 -11.13 -7.89
CA LEU A 39 8.35 -12.55 -7.59
C LEU A 39 9.63 -13.39 -7.78
N ARG A 40 9.47 -14.73 -7.71
CA ARG A 40 10.54 -15.66 -8.08
C ARG A 40 11.04 -15.35 -9.49
N GLN A 41 12.36 -15.43 -9.65
CA GLN A 41 13.03 -15.25 -10.93
C GLN A 41 13.39 -16.61 -11.51
N GLY A 42 13.31 -16.69 -12.84
CA GLY A 42 13.76 -17.83 -13.64
C GLY A 42 15.22 -17.75 -14.05
N GLY A 43 15.62 -18.72 -14.88
CA GLY A 43 16.98 -19.02 -15.36
C GLY A 43 17.93 -17.83 -15.59
N ARG A 44 18.30 -17.54 -16.85
CA ARG A 44 19.41 -16.60 -17.14
C ARG A 44 19.00 -15.14 -17.07
N TYR A 45 17.74 -14.85 -17.40
CA TYR A 45 17.24 -13.48 -17.53
C TYR A 45 16.19 -13.13 -16.49
N GLY A 46 15.83 -14.07 -15.62
CA GLY A 46 14.86 -13.86 -14.55
C GLY A 46 13.41 -14.01 -14.98
N PHE A 47 13.11 -14.05 -16.28
CA PHE A 47 11.75 -14.15 -16.83
C PHE A 47 11.37 -15.56 -17.31
N ASP A 48 12.34 -16.47 -17.33
CA ASP A 48 12.23 -17.86 -17.75
C ASP A 48 12.00 -18.79 -16.56
N LEU A 49 10.94 -18.54 -15.79
CA LEU A 49 10.62 -19.32 -14.58
C LEU A 49 10.18 -20.75 -14.96
N PRO A 50 10.78 -21.80 -14.37
CA PRO A 50 10.35 -23.18 -14.58
C PRO A 50 8.86 -23.39 -14.26
N LEU A 51 8.20 -24.30 -15.00
CA LEU A 51 6.76 -24.53 -14.86
C LEU A 51 6.38 -25.02 -13.46
N ASP A 52 7.21 -25.87 -12.87
CA ASP A 52 7.05 -26.42 -11.52
C ASP A 52 7.22 -25.38 -10.41
N GLU A 53 7.78 -24.21 -10.72
CA GLU A 53 7.98 -23.09 -9.80
C GLU A 53 6.82 -22.07 -9.81
N ILE A 54 5.88 -22.17 -10.77
CA ILE A 54 4.76 -21.22 -10.90
C ILE A 54 3.84 -21.29 -9.68
N ILE A 55 3.37 -22.49 -9.32
CA ILE A 55 2.45 -22.68 -8.18
C ILE A 55 3.14 -22.30 -6.86
N PRO A 56 4.37 -22.77 -6.55
CA PRO A 56 5.11 -22.31 -5.38
C PRO A 56 5.26 -20.78 -5.28
N SER A 57 5.59 -20.10 -6.38
CA SER A 57 5.69 -18.63 -6.43
C SER A 57 4.37 -17.96 -6.03
N GLY A 58 3.25 -18.44 -6.59
CA GLY A 58 1.92 -17.93 -6.28
C GLY A 58 1.49 -18.16 -4.83
N GLU A 59 1.76 -19.33 -4.26
CA GLU A 59 1.42 -19.67 -2.88
C GLU A 59 2.17 -18.79 -1.87
N GLU A 60 3.43 -18.45 -2.16
CA GLU A 60 4.22 -17.55 -1.34
C GLU A 60 3.74 -16.10 -1.42
N LEU A 61 3.49 -15.61 -2.64
CA LEU A 61 2.89 -14.30 -2.84
C LEU A 61 1.56 -14.20 -2.07
N TRP A 62 0.71 -15.23 -2.16
CA TRP A 62 -0.58 -15.23 -1.50
C TRP A 62 -0.46 -15.19 0.02
N ALA A 63 0.49 -15.93 0.59
CA ALA A 63 0.76 -15.87 2.03
C ALA A 63 1.23 -14.46 2.47
N ALA A 64 2.11 -13.82 1.70
CA ALA A 64 2.55 -12.45 1.95
C ALA A 64 1.38 -11.46 1.83
N PHE A 65 0.57 -11.60 0.78
CA PHE A 65 -0.56 -10.70 0.49
C PHE A 65 -1.62 -10.74 1.60
N LYS A 66 -1.97 -11.93 2.11
CA LYS A 66 -2.87 -12.06 3.28
C LYS A 66 -2.33 -11.31 4.50
N THR A 67 -1.04 -11.45 4.79
CA THR A 67 -0.39 -10.76 5.92
C THR A 67 -0.42 -9.24 5.73
N PHE A 68 -0.13 -8.80 4.50
CA PHE A 68 -0.15 -7.40 4.11
C PHE A 68 -1.54 -6.77 4.27
N LEU A 69 -2.58 -7.41 3.73
CA LEU A 69 -3.97 -6.95 3.86
C LEU A 69 -4.42 -6.89 5.31
N LYS A 70 -4.10 -7.91 6.11
CA LYS A 70 -4.38 -7.92 7.55
C LYS A 70 -3.74 -6.70 8.23
N ARG A 71 -2.47 -6.41 7.91
CA ARG A 71 -1.75 -5.28 8.50
C ARG A 71 -2.33 -3.93 8.11
N ILE A 72 -2.69 -3.73 6.85
CA ILE A 72 -3.37 -2.51 6.39
C ILE A 72 -4.70 -2.33 7.12
N SER A 73 -5.49 -3.40 7.24
CA SER A 73 -6.78 -3.37 7.94
C SER A 73 -6.63 -2.92 9.40
N GLU A 74 -5.65 -3.48 10.12
CA GLU A 74 -5.32 -3.08 11.49
C GLU A 74 -4.91 -1.62 11.59
N ILE A 75 -4.06 -1.14 10.67
CA ILE A 75 -3.63 0.25 10.65
C ILE A 75 -4.82 1.18 10.41
N LYS A 76 -5.68 0.85 9.44
CA LYS A 76 -6.90 1.62 9.14
C LYS A 76 -7.83 1.69 10.35
N ARG A 77 -8.03 0.56 11.05
CA ARG A 77 -8.83 0.50 12.29
C ARG A 77 -8.26 1.42 13.36
N ARG A 78 -6.95 1.33 13.64
CA ARG A 78 -6.26 2.17 14.62
C ARG A 78 -6.34 3.66 14.27
N THR A 79 -6.15 4.03 13.00
CA THR A 79 -6.27 5.43 12.55
C THR A 79 -7.70 5.95 12.71
N ARG A 80 -8.72 5.10 12.49
CA ARG A 80 -10.13 5.48 12.72
C ARG A 80 -10.42 5.70 14.20
N GLU A 81 -9.95 4.83 15.08
CA GLU A 81 -10.17 4.92 16.53
C GLU A 81 -9.45 6.10 17.18
N ARG A 82 -8.27 6.46 16.66
CA ARG A 82 -7.51 7.64 17.14
C ARG A 82 -8.04 8.97 16.64
N ARG A 83 -8.91 8.98 15.61
CA ARG A 83 -9.53 10.24 15.17
C ARG A 83 -10.53 10.66 16.23
N PRO A 84 -10.44 11.89 16.77
CA PRO A 84 -11.47 12.39 17.66
C PRO A 84 -12.83 12.33 16.94
N PRO A 85 -13.93 12.08 17.67
CA PRO A 85 -15.27 12.18 17.09
C PRO A 85 -15.39 13.51 16.35
N LYS A 86 -15.99 13.50 15.15
CA LYS A 86 -16.36 14.76 14.50
C LYS A 86 -17.32 15.48 15.47
N THR A 87 -16.82 16.49 16.18
CA THR A 87 -17.69 17.44 16.85
C THR A 87 -18.47 18.13 15.75
N LYS A 88 -19.80 18.19 15.88
CA LYS A 88 -20.57 19.14 15.08
C LYS A 88 -20.10 20.52 15.54
N ALA A 89 -19.17 21.14 14.81
CA ALA A 89 -18.84 22.53 15.04
C ALA A 89 -20.14 23.31 14.85
N PHE A 90 -20.65 23.88 15.94
CA PHE A 90 -21.76 24.82 15.87
C PHE A 90 -21.19 26.06 15.17
N HIS A 91 -21.47 26.22 13.89
CA HIS A 91 -21.18 27.47 13.19
C HIS A 91 -22.31 28.44 13.53
N PRO A 92 -22.09 29.47 14.36
CA PRO A 92 -23.11 30.49 14.56
C PRO A 92 -23.39 31.14 13.20
N LEU A 93 -24.67 31.25 12.85
CA LEU A 93 -25.09 32.01 11.68
C LEU A 93 -24.60 33.45 11.85
N PRO A 94 -24.11 34.11 10.77
CA PRO A 94 -23.68 35.49 10.87
C PRO A 94 -24.83 36.36 11.39
N SER A 95 -24.57 37.13 12.45
CA SER A 95 -25.52 38.07 13.02
C SER A 95 -25.90 39.11 11.98
N ILE A 96 -27.16 39.09 11.53
CA ILE A 96 -27.72 40.17 10.72
C ILE A 96 -28.07 41.29 11.70
N ASN A 97 -27.26 42.35 11.75
CA ASN A 97 -27.63 43.58 12.42
C ASN A 97 -28.66 44.32 11.55
N ILE A 98 -29.91 44.39 12.01
CA ILE A 98 -30.89 45.35 11.51
C ILE A 98 -30.91 46.50 12.51
N SER A 99 -30.37 47.64 12.10
CA SER A 99 -30.51 48.90 12.83
C SER A 99 -31.91 49.47 12.58
N LEU A 100 -32.65 49.72 13.66
CA LEU A 100 -33.82 50.59 13.70
C LEU A 100 -33.54 51.73 14.68
#